data_AF-A0A176YEU9-F1
#
_entry.id   AF-A0A176YEU9-F1
#
_cell.length_a   1.000
_cell.length_b   1.000
_cell.length_c   1.000
_cell.angle_alpha   90.00
_cell.angle_beta   90.00
_cell.angle_gamma   90.00
#
_symmetry.space_group_name_H-M   'P 1'
#
loop_
_entity.id
_entity.type
_entity.pdbx_description
1 polymer ?
#
loop_
_entity_poly.entity_id
_entity_poly.type
_entity_poly.pdbx_seq_one_letter_code
_entity_poly.pdbx_strand_id
1 'polypeptide(L)'
;MFKRMSVALLGSACTFMAGADRAMAFDNTVPSDPPAVLYAPRVPPAPVRLASNSNMGGGFIEFLFGDAPGRGQTYYPQQQQPMYQQQPAYYDQRRLPPMGEPQMQGAGVQQDMVDPRQRPFDPKFEKQLVDYTGKESAGTIVVDTPNKFLYLVEGNGKALRYGIGVGRPGFTWSGVKSITAKREWPDWTPPAEMIARRPDLPRHMEGGPENPLGARAMYLGSTLYRIHGSNEPWTIGTNVSSGCIRMRNDDVIDLYGRVNVGTKVVVM
;
A
#
# COMPACT_ATOMS: atom_id res chain seq x y z
N MET A 1 -10.69 -12.25 -71.77
CA MET A 1 -9.92 -10.99 -71.81
C MET A 1 -8.99 -10.97 -70.60
N PHE A 2 -7.79 -11.54 -70.73
CA PHE A 2 -6.80 -11.60 -69.65
C PHE A 2 -5.45 -11.14 -70.22
N LYS A 3 -4.95 -9.98 -69.76
CA LYS A 3 -3.64 -9.43 -70.14
C LYS A 3 -2.55 -10.12 -69.33
N ARG A 4 -1.61 -10.77 -70.02
CA ARG A 4 -0.32 -11.22 -69.47
C ARG A 4 0.64 -10.02 -69.49
N MET A 5 1.20 -9.65 -68.35
CA MET A 5 2.33 -8.71 -68.26
C MET A 5 3.63 -9.51 -68.18
N SER A 6 4.48 -9.35 -69.20
CA SER A 6 5.87 -9.80 -69.21
C SER A 6 6.72 -8.80 -68.43
N VAL A 7 7.55 -9.29 -67.51
CA VAL A 7 8.65 -8.53 -66.89
C VAL A 7 9.95 -9.15 -67.37
N ALA A 8 10.78 -8.35 -68.03
CA ALA A 8 12.08 -8.74 -68.54
C ALA A 8 13.15 -8.65 -67.43
N LEU A 9 13.97 -9.70 -67.31
CA LEU A 9 15.21 -9.70 -66.53
C LEU A 9 16.28 -8.86 -67.26
N LEU A 10 16.90 -7.92 -66.55
CA LEU A 10 18.18 -7.33 -66.93
C LEU A 10 19.28 -7.99 -66.08
N GLY A 11 20.14 -8.76 -66.75
CA GLY A 11 21.35 -9.32 -66.18
C GLY A 11 22.45 -8.26 -66.09
N SER A 12 23.13 -8.22 -64.94
CA SER A 12 24.39 -7.50 -64.78
C SER A 12 25.49 -8.53 -64.53
N ALA A 13 26.39 -8.66 -65.51
CA ALA A 13 27.61 -9.44 -65.40
C ALA A 13 28.68 -8.56 -64.72
N CYS A 14 29.27 -9.05 -63.63
CA CYS A 14 30.51 -8.50 -63.08
C CYS A 14 31.57 -9.60 -63.06
N THR A 15 32.63 -9.31 -63.79
CA THR A 15 33.80 -10.14 -64.09
C THR A 15 34.65 -10.36 -62.83
N PHE A 16 35.00 -11.61 -62.55
CA PHE A 16 36.04 -11.95 -61.56
C PHE A 16 37.42 -11.77 -62.19
N MET A 17 38.22 -10.84 -61.67
CA MET A 17 39.66 -10.77 -61.88
C MET A 17 40.35 -11.22 -60.59
N ALA A 18 41.04 -12.35 -60.66
CA ALA A 18 41.93 -12.84 -59.61
C ALA A 18 43.29 -12.14 -59.77
N GLY A 19 43.71 -11.40 -58.74
CA GLY A 19 45.07 -10.90 -58.60
C GLY A 19 45.56 -11.26 -57.20
N ALA A 20 46.57 -12.13 -57.14
CA ALA A 20 47.26 -12.49 -55.92
C ALA A 20 48.41 -11.49 -55.71
N ASP A 21 48.43 -10.82 -54.56
CA ASP A 21 49.65 -10.22 -54.04
C ASP A 21 49.83 -10.64 -52.57
N ARG A 22 50.98 -11.25 -52.31
CA ARG A 22 51.45 -11.61 -50.98
C ARG A 22 52.05 -10.36 -50.32
N ALA A 23 51.51 -9.99 -49.17
CA ALA A 23 52.24 -9.19 -48.19
C ALA A 23 52.18 -9.91 -46.83
N MET A 24 53.36 -10.19 -46.28
CA MET A 24 53.57 -10.81 -44.98
C MET A 24 53.57 -9.79 -43.84
N ALA A 25 53.24 -10.29 -42.64
CA ALA A 25 53.56 -9.78 -41.29
C ALA A 25 52.76 -8.53 -40.84
N PHE A 26 52.27 -8.42 -39.62
CA PHE A 26 52.73 -8.93 -38.33
C PHE A 26 51.55 -9.43 -37.48
N ASP A 27 51.80 -10.52 -36.75
CA ASP A 27 51.01 -11.00 -35.63
C ASP A 27 51.15 -10.01 -34.46
N ASN A 28 50.05 -9.31 -34.13
CA ASN A 28 49.90 -8.60 -32.87
C ASN A 28 48.68 -9.20 -32.18
N THR A 29 48.96 -10.13 -31.27
CA THR A 29 48.07 -10.59 -30.22
C THR A 29 47.30 -9.42 -29.61
N VAL A 30 46.02 -9.31 -29.92
CA VAL A 30 45.08 -8.46 -29.19
C VAL A 30 44.75 -9.19 -27.89
N PRO A 31 45.07 -8.64 -26.70
CA PRO A 31 44.57 -9.22 -25.46
C PRO A 31 43.05 -9.14 -25.46
N SER A 32 42.39 -10.28 -25.30
CA SER A 32 40.94 -10.36 -25.09
C SER A 32 40.60 -9.95 -23.66
N ASP A 33 40.78 -8.68 -23.33
CA ASP A 33 40.24 -8.15 -22.07
C ASP A 33 38.76 -7.82 -22.28
N PRO A 34 37.84 -8.35 -21.42
CA PRO A 34 36.45 -7.95 -21.46
C PRO A 34 36.35 -6.44 -21.17
N PRO A 35 35.39 -5.71 -21.77
CA PRO A 35 35.26 -4.28 -21.54
C PRO A 35 35.07 -4.04 -20.04
N ALA A 36 35.93 -3.21 -19.46
CA ALA A 36 35.79 -2.76 -18.08
C ALA A 36 34.47 -2.02 -17.93
N VAL A 37 33.49 -2.67 -17.30
CA VAL A 37 32.25 -2.02 -16.86
C VAL A 37 32.64 -1.10 -15.72
N LEU A 38 32.85 0.18 -16.04
CA LEU A 38 32.98 1.23 -15.04
C LEU A 38 31.62 1.42 -14.37
N TYR A 39 31.41 0.71 -13.25
CA TYR A 39 30.31 1.03 -12.36
C TYR A 39 30.50 2.46 -11.86
N ALA A 40 29.57 3.35 -12.20
CA ALA A 40 29.44 4.60 -11.48
C ALA A 40 29.37 4.26 -9.98
N PRO A 41 30.11 4.96 -9.10
CA PRO A 41 29.98 4.73 -7.67
C PRO A 41 28.49 4.86 -7.32
N ARG A 42 27.94 3.86 -6.63
CA ARG A 42 26.59 3.96 -6.08
C ARG A 42 26.57 5.23 -5.25
N VAL A 43 25.93 6.27 -5.77
CA VAL A 43 25.53 7.41 -4.97
C VAL A 43 24.55 6.80 -3.95
N PRO A 44 24.89 6.72 -2.65
CA PRO A 44 23.90 6.31 -1.68
C PRO A 44 22.71 7.26 -1.86
N PRO A 45 21.46 6.76 -1.84
CA PRO A 45 20.31 7.66 -1.84
C PRO A 45 20.57 8.69 -0.74
N ALA A 46 20.44 9.97 -1.11
CA ALA A 46 20.63 11.06 -0.16
C ALA A 46 19.88 10.69 1.12
N PRO A 47 20.50 10.81 2.31
CA PRO A 47 19.79 10.53 3.54
C PRO A 47 18.51 11.36 3.49
N VAL A 48 17.37 10.68 3.48
CA VAL A 48 16.08 11.33 3.58
C VAL A 48 16.15 12.06 4.89
N ARG A 49 16.38 13.38 4.83
CA ARG A 49 16.25 14.22 6.00
C ARG A 49 14.79 14.11 6.34
N LEU A 50 14.48 13.33 7.37
CA LEU A 50 13.19 13.39 8.05
C LEU A 50 13.09 14.83 8.53
N ALA A 51 12.43 15.66 7.72
CA ALA A 51 12.17 17.03 8.06
C ALA A 51 11.10 17.00 9.16
N SER A 52 11.55 16.80 10.40
CA SER A 52 10.78 17.24 11.55
C SER A 52 10.73 18.76 11.45
N ASN A 53 9.66 19.29 10.86
CA ASN A 53 9.05 20.60 11.17
C ASN A 53 7.89 20.94 10.22
N SER A 54 7.14 19.94 9.79
CA SER A 54 5.75 20.10 9.32
C SER A 54 4.87 19.32 10.29
N ASN A 55 3.97 20.00 10.99
CA ASN A 55 3.16 19.42 12.08
C ASN A 55 2.11 18.37 11.62
N MET A 56 2.27 17.75 10.45
CA MET A 56 1.37 16.72 9.92
C MET A 56 2.09 15.51 9.26
N GLY A 57 3.43 15.46 9.30
CA GLY A 57 4.28 14.42 8.67
C GLY A 57 4.33 13.07 9.38
N GLY A 58 3.18 12.63 9.91
CA GLY A 58 3.08 11.39 10.65
C GLY A 58 2.13 11.43 11.84
N GLY A 59 1.08 12.23 11.73
CA GLY A 59 0.07 12.40 12.77
C GLY A 59 -1.24 12.92 12.21
N PHE A 60 -1.43 12.81 10.89
CA PHE A 60 -2.62 13.27 10.19
C PHE A 60 -3.84 12.40 10.52
N ILE A 61 -3.67 11.08 10.67
CA ILE A 61 -4.76 10.22 11.15
C ILE A 61 -5.13 10.56 12.59
N GLU A 62 -4.15 10.67 13.48
CA GLU A 62 -4.33 11.08 14.87
C GLU A 62 -4.95 12.49 14.94
N PHE A 63 -4.51 13.39 14.05
CA PHE A 63 -5.10 14.70 13.92
C PHE A 63 -6.53 14.61 13.45
N LEU A 64 -6.90 13.79 12.46
CA LEU A 64 -8.27 13.68 11.95
C LEU A 64 -9.26 13.06 12.94
N PHE A 65 -8.79 12.14 13.78
CA PHE A 65 -9.66 11.32 14.64
C PHE A 65 -9.49 11.56 16.14
N GLY A 66 -8.45 12.29 16.55
CA GLY A 66 -8.26 12.75 17.92
C GLY A 66 -9.16 13.96 18.24
N ASP A 67 -9.43 14.14 19.53
CA ASP A 67 -10.08 15.34 20.02
C ASP A 67 -9.20 16.56 19.73
N ALA A 68 -9.79 17.64 19.21
CA ALA A 68 -9.08 18.88 18.94
C ALA A 68 -8.33 19.34 20.21
N PRO A 69 -7.10 19.91 20.10
CA PRO A 69 -6.40 20.43 21.27
C PRO A 69 -7.19 21.62 21.81
N GLY A 70 -7.98 21.40 22.87
CA GLY A 70 -8.80 22.44 23.50
C GLY A 70 -10.13 22.02 24.11
N ARG A 71 -10.56 20.75 24.04
CA ARG A 71 -11.70 20.29 24.84
C ARG A 71 -11.34 19.01 25.58
N GLY A 72 -11.51 19.04 26.90
CA GLY A 72 -11.13 17.98 27.83
C GLY A 72 -11.72 16.63 27.45
N GLN A 73 -10.94 15.60 27.78
CA GLN A 73 -11.26 14.19 27.58
C GLN A 73 -12.70 13.87 27.99
N THR A 74 -13.52 13.48 27.03
CA THR A 74 -14.78 12.78 27.33
C THR A 74 -14.63 11.35 26.83
N TYR A 75 -14.18 10.48 27.74
CA TYR A 75 -14.12 9.04 27.56
C TYR A 75 -15.53 8.52 27.30
N TYR A 76 -15.78 7.85 26.17
CA TYR A 76 -17.03 7.13 25.93
C TYR A 76 -17.14 5.97 26.95
N PRO A 77 -18.11 5.96 27.89
CA PRO A 77 -18.28 4.80 28.75
C PRO A 77 -18.88 3.65 27.94
N GLN A 78 -18.32 2.47 28.17
CA GLN A 78 -18.82 1.20 27.64
C GLN A 78 -20.28 1.00 28.07
N GLN A 79 -21.19 0.83 27.10
CA GLN A 79 -22.57 0.45 27.39
C GLN A 79 -22.59 -0.98 27.98
N GLN A 80 -23.21 -1.07 29.15
CA GLN A 80 -23.39 -2.29 29.92
C GLN A 80 -24.31 -3.27 29.19
N GLN A 81 -23.88 -4.52 29.07
CA GLN A 81 -24.74 -5.64 28.68
C GLN A 81 -25.75 -5.93 29.81
N PRO A 82 -27.00 -6.32 29.50
CA PRO A 82 -27.96 -6.67 30.54
C PRO A 82 -27.58 -7.99 31.23
N MET A 83 -27.45 -7.88 32.55
CA MET A 83 -27.27 -8.95 33.54
C MET A 83 -28.43 -9.96 33.46
N TYR A 84 -28.14 -11.25 33.34
CA TYR A 84 -29.11 -12.32 33.62
C TYR A 84 -29.13 -12.69 35.12
N GLN A 85 -30.27 -13.18 35.57
CA GLN A 85 -30.76 -13.04 36.95
C GLN A 85 -30.21 -14.12 37.87
N GLN A 86 -29.81 -13.72 39.07
CA GLN A 86 -29.38 -14.61 40.14
C GLN A 86 -30.56 -15.41 40.71
N GLN A 87 -30.29 -16.65 41.13
CA GLN A 87 -31.18 -17.43 42.00
C GLN A 87 -30.35 -17.98 43.19
N PRO A 88 -30.85 -17.89 44.44
CA PRO A 88 -30.06 -18.19 45.64
C PRO A 88 -30.37 -19.58 46.24
N ALA A 89 -29.41 -20.17 46.97
CA ALA A 89 -29.54 -20.47 48.41
C ALA A 89 -28.45 -21.43 48.97
N TYR A 90 -28.00 -21.07 50.19
CA TYR A 90 -27.88 -21.90 51.41
C TYR A 90 -26.54 -22.49 51.92
N TYR A 91 -26.42 -22.42 53.27
CA TYR A 91 -25.39 -22.79 54.27
C TYR A 91 -24.21 -21.82 54.48
N ASP A 92 -24.16 -21.04 55.56
CA ASP A 92 -24.01 -21.31 57.02
C ASP A 92 -22.53 -21.32 57.47
N GLN A 93 -22.28 -20.58 58.55
CA GLN A 93 -20.99 -20.16 59.08
C GLN A 93 -20.29 -21.28 59.84
N ARG A 94 -18.97 -21.44 59.62
CA ARG A 94 -18.03 -21.80 60.70
C ARG A 94 -16.61 -21.29 60.41
N ARG A 95 -16.04 -20.72 61.48
CA ARG A 95 -14.81 -19.93 61.67
C ARG A 95 -13.51 -20.58 61.16
N LEU A 96 -12.64 -19.77 60.56
CA LEU A 96 -11.16 -19.93 60.56
C LEU A 96 -10.47 -18.54 60.58
N PRO A 97 -9.30 -18.40 61.23
CA PRO A 97 -8.60 -17.12 61.49
C PRO A 97 -7.95 -16.52 60.22
N PRO A 98 -7.55 -15.22 60.23
CA PRO A 98 -7.12 -14.53 59.01
C PRO A 98 -5.78 -15.07 58.52
N MET A 99 -5.82 -15.86 57.46
CA MET A 99 -4.66 -16.12 56.60
C MET A 99 -4.49 -14.89 55.71
N GLY A 100 -3.29 -14.30 55.77
CA GLY A 100 -2.92 -13.09 55.02
C GLY A 100 -3.27 -13.20 53.55
N GLU A 101 -3.78 -12.11 53.00
CA GLU A 101 -4.09 -11.96 51.58
C GLU A 101 -2.86 -12.34 50.75
N PRO A 102 -2.98 -13.25 49.77
CA PRO A 102 -2.05 -13.24 48.66
C PRO A 102 -2.27 -11.89 47.97
N GLN A 103 -1.25 -11.02 48.00
CA GLN A 103 -1.18 -9.90 47.08
C GLN A 103 -1.29 -10.48 45.67
N MET A 104 -2.49 -10.48 45.11
CA MET A 104 -2.66 -10.47 43.67
C MET A 104 -2.05 -9.16 43.21
N GLN A 105 -0.76 -9.19 42.90
CA GLN A 105 -0.17 -8.28 41.94
C GLN A 105 -0.89 -8.58 40.64
N GLY A 106 -2.05 -7.94 40.46
CA GLY A 106 -2.55 -7.62 39.15
C GLY A 106 -1.41 -6.86 38.50
N ALA A 107 -0.69 -7.55 37.62
CA ALA A 107 0.10 -6.91 36.59
C ALA A 107 -0.90 -6.12 35.75
N GLY A 108 -1.25 -4.93 36.25
CA GLY A 108 -1.64 -3.83 35.40
C GLY A 108 -0.46 -3.67 34.48
N VAL A 109 -0.54 -4.27 33.31
CA VAL A 109 0.24 -3.84 32.17
C VAL A 109 -0.21 -2.41 31.98
N GLN A 110 0.49 -1.48 32.65
CA GLN A 110 0.70 -0.16 32.10
C GLN A 110 1.26 -0.48 30.72
N GLN A 111 0.36 -0.52 29.73
CA GLN A 111 0.79 -0.41 28.36
C GLN A 111 1.39 0.99 28.33
N ASP A 112 2.70 1.04 28.62
CA ASP A 112 3.54 2.16 28.25
C ASP A 112 3.06 2.56 26.86
N MET A 113 2.69 3.83 26.71
CA MET A 113 2.11 4.37 25.50
C MET A 113 3.16 4.26 24.39
N VAL A 114 3.29 3.07 23.79
CA VAL A 114 4.19 2.83 22.68
C VAL A 114 3.64 3.64 21.52
N ASP A 115 4.34 4.70 21.19
CA ASP A 115 4.08 5.54 20.03
C ASP A 115 3.84 4.62 18.82
N PRO A 116 2.65 4.64 18.20
CA PRO A 116 2.31 3.78 17.07
C PRO A 116 3.34 3.85 15.94
N ARG A 117 4.03 4.98 15.79
CA ARG A 117 5.09 5.22 14.79
C ARG A 117 6.35 4.39 15.04
N GLN A 118 6.55 3.96 16.28
CA GLN A 118 7.70 3.16 16.71
C GLN A 118 7.41 1.66 16.67
N ARG A 119 6.17 1.25 16.38
CA ARG A 119 5.83 -0.17 16.26
C ARG A 119 6.54 -0.75 15.03
N PRO A 120 7.26 -1.87 15.18
CA PRO A 120 7.77 -2.60 14.04
C PRO A 120 6.64 -2.94 13.07
N PHE A 121 6.87 -2.75 11.77
CA PHE A 121 5.91 -3.14 10.74
C PHE A 121 5.73 -4.66 10.78
N ASP A 122 4.49 -5.12 10.86
CA ASP A 122 4.19 -6.55 10.92
C ASP A 122 4.50 -7.20 9.55
N PRO A 123 5.48 -8.12 9.46
CA PRO A 123 5.89 -8.72 8.19
C PRO A 123 4.77 -9.42 7.42
N LYS A 124 3.66 -9.79 8.08
CA LYS A 124 2.51 -10.39 7.40
C LYS A 124 1.86 -9.46 6.37
N PHE A 125 2.03 -8.15 6.54
CA PHE A 125 1.48 -7.12 5.64
C PHE A 125 2.46 -6.71 4.53
N GLU A 126 3.63 -7.34 4.44
CA GLU A 126 4.53 -7.14 3.31
C GLU A 126 3.94 -7.72 2.01
N LYS A 127 4.38 -7.15 0.89
CA LYS A 127 4.06 -7.66 -0.44
C LYS A 127 4.54 -9.10 -0.60
N GLN A 128 3.64 -10.01 -0.95
CA GLN A 128 3.93 -11.44 -1.07
C GLN A 128 3.20 -12.04 -2.27
N LEU A 129 3.88 -12.93 -3.00
CA LEU A 129 3.21 -13.79 -3.98
C LEU A 129 2.56 -14.96 -3.24
N VAL A 130 1.26 -15.15 -3.41
CA VAL A 130 0.48 -16.18 -2.71
C VAL A 130 -0.36 -17.01 -3.69
N ASP A 131 -0.79 -18.18 -3.23
CA ASP A 131 -1.85 -18.93 -3.90
C ASP A 131 -3.17 -18.16 -3.86
N TYR A 132 -3.90 -18.18 -4.96
CA TYR A 132 -5.19 -17.52 -5.12
C TYR A 132 -6.23 -18.52 -5.61
N THR A 133 -7.20 -18.79 -4.74
CA THR A 133 -8.32 -19.72 -4.98
C THR A 133 -9.64 -19.00 -5.28
N GLY A 134 -9.60 -17.67 -5.38
CA GLY A 134 -10.78 -16.88 -5.69
C GLY A 134 -11.24 -17.02 -7.15
N LYS A 135 -12.47 -16.59 -7.42
CA LYS A 135 -13.11 -16.73 -8.73
C LYS A 135 -12.77 -15.63 -9.74
N GLU A 136 -12.10 -14.57 -9.30
CA GLU A 136 -11.82 -13.42 -10.15
C GLU A 136 -10.70 -13.73 -11.14
N SER A 137 -10.79 -13.16 -12.35
CA SER A 137 -9.79 -13.38 -13.41
C SER A 137 -8.52 -12.58 -13.17
N ALA A 138 -7.41 -13.03 -13.76
CA ALA A 138 -6.15 -12.29 -13.79
C ALA A 138 -6.34 -10.83 -14.23
N GLY A 139 -5.58 -9.93 -13.60
CA GLY A 139 -5.69 -8.47 -13.79
C GLY A 139 -6.77 -7.80 -12.94
N THR A 140 -7.55 -8.56 -12.16
CA THR A 140 -8.52 -8.01 -11.19
C THR A 140 -7.84 -7.65 -9.88
N ILE A 141 -8.21 -6.53 -9.29
CA ILE A 141 -7.90 -6.21 -7.90
C ILE A 141 -9.02 -6.74 -7.01
N VAL A 142 -8.67 -7.48 -5.96
CA VAL A 142 -9.59 -7.94 -4.93
C VAL A 142 -9.17 -7.38 -3.58
N VAL A 143 -10.08 -6.73 -2.88
CA VAL A 143 -9.86 -6.13 -1.56
C VAL A 143 -10.62 -6.94 -0.54
N ASP A 144 -9.89 -7.59 0.35
CA ASP A 144 -10.41 -8.31 1.52
C ASP A 144 -10.32 -7.38 2.73
N THR A 145 -11.44 -6.71 3.02
CA THR A 145 -11.52 -5.70 4.08
C THR A 145 -11.33 -6.32 5.48
N PRO A 146 -11.96 -7.47 5.81
CA PRO A 146 -11.77 -8.12 7.10
C PRO A 146 -10.29 -8.43 7.39
N ASN A 147 -9.59 -9.05 6.44
CA ASN A 147 -8.19 -9.47 6.64
C ASN A 147 -7.16 -8.40 6.29
N LYS A 148 -7.60 -7.28 5.71
CA LYS A 148 -6.77 -6.11 5.39
C LYS A 148 -5.69 -6.45 4.38
N PHE A 149 -6.11 -7.16 3.35
CA PHE A 149 -5.28 -7.50 2.20
C PHE A 149 -5.91 -7.01 0.91
N LEU A 150 -5.05 -6.56 0.00
CA LEU A 150 -5.38 -6.35 -1.40
C LEU A 150 -4.63 -7.38 -2.22
N TYR A 151 -5.30 -8.00 -3.18
CA TYR A 151 -4.75 -8.97 -4.09
C TYR A 151 -4.83 -8.42 -5.51
N LEU A 152 -3.70 -8.40 -6.22
CA LEU A 152 -3.70 -8.31 -7.69
C LEU A 152 -3.67 -9.73 -8.22
N VAL A 153 -4.78 -10.19 -8.79
CA VAL A 153 -4.90 -11.55 -9.32
C VAL A 153 -3.98 -11.72 -10.52
N GLU A 154 -3.15 -12.75 -10.49
CA GLU A 154 -2.27 -13.14 -11.59
C GLU A 154 -2.78 -14.42 -12.27
N GLY A 155 -2.08 -14.88 -13.30
CA GLY A 155 -2.35 -16.19 -13.89
C GLY A 155 -1.95 -17.34 -12.96
N ASN A 156 -2.25 -18.58 -13.39
CA ASN A 156 -1.77 -19.81 -12.74
C ASN A 156 -2.18 -19.98 -11.26
N GLY A 157 -3.33 -19.44 -10.86
CA GLY A 157 -3.83 -19.56 -9.49
C GLY A 157 -2.98 -18.80 -8.47
N LYS A 158 -2.35 -17.70 -8.88
CA LYS A 158 -1.53 -16.84 -8.01
C LYS A 158 -2.10 -15.44 -7.89
N ALA A 159 -1.69 -14.72 -6.85
CA ALA A 159 -1.91 -13.29 -6.73
C ALA A 159 -0.76 -12.61 -5.98
N LEU A 160 -0.48 -11.36 -6.32
CA LEU A 160 0.34 -10.49 -5.47
C LEU A 160 -0.55 -9.92 -4.37
N ARG A 161 -0.25 -10.26 -3.13
CA ARG A 161 -0.92 -9.78 -1.92
C ARG A 161 -0.15 -8.60 -1.32
N TYR A 162 -0.88 -7.57 -0.93
CA TYR A 162 -0.37 -6.36 -0.28
C TYR A 162 -1.14 -6.12 1.02
N GLY A 163 -0.48 -5.65 2.08
CA GLY A 163 -1.15 -5.14 3.26
C GLY A 163 -1.84 -3.81 3.00
N ILE A 164 -3.02 -3.60 3.58
CA ILE A 164 -3.78 -2.36 3.44
C ILE A 164 -4.28 -1.80 4.78
N GLY A 165 -4.49 -0.49 4.84
CA GLY A 165 -5.32 0.16 5.84
C GLY A 165 -6.71 0.42 5.26
N VAL A 166 -7.76 0.19 6.04
CA VAL A 166 -9.16 0.25 5.55
C VAL A 166 -10.01 1.20 6.36
N GLY A 167 -11.26 1.38 5.92
CA GLY A 167 -12.26 2.19 6.59
C GLY A 167 -12.48 1.74 8.02
N ARG A 168 -12.64 2.70 8.93
CA ARG A 168 -13.18 2.43 10.27
C ARG A 168 -14.63 1.90 10.18
N PRO A 169 -15.14 1.23 11.23
CA PRO A 169 -16.54 0.82 11.27
C PRO A 169 -17.48 1.99 10.92
N GLY A 170 -18.46 1.74 10.05
CA GLY A 170 -19.34 2.77 9.50
C GLY A 170 -18.81 3.50 8.25
N PHE A 171 -17.56 3.25 7.84
CA PHE A 171 -16.97 3.75 6.59
C PHE A 171 -16.54 2.62 5.64
N THR A 172 -16.83 1.37 6.00
CA THR A 172 -16.61 0.19 5.16
C THR A 172 -17.66 0.10 4.06
N TRP A 173 -17.27 -0.41 2.90
CA TRP A 173 -18.16 -0.65 1.77
C TRP A 173 -17.73 -1.90 1.02
N SER A 174 -18.64 -2.51 0.28
CA SER A 174 -18.39 -3.67 -0.57
C SER A 174 -19.01 -3.47 -1.96
N GLY A 175 -18.57 -4.27 -2.92
CA GLY A 175 -19.08 -4.25 -4.29
C GLY A 175 -17.98 -4.09 -5.34
N VAL A 176 -18.39 -3.79 -6.57
CA VAL A 176 -17.50 -3.73 -7.73
C VAL A 176 -17.32 -2.30 -8.20
N LYS A 177 -16.07 -1.92 -8.47
CA LYS A 177 -15.66 -0.64 -9.07
C LYS A 177 -14.63 -0.88 -10.17
N SER A 178 -14.24 0.18 -10.86
CA SER A 178 -13.13 0.20 -11.78
C SER A 178 -12.21 1.38 -11.47
N ILE A 179 -10.92 1.24 -11.80
CA ILE A 179 -9.99 2.37 -11.77
C ILE A 179 -10.38 3.34 -12.89
N THR A 180 -10.79 4.56 -12.54
CA THR A 180 -11.20 5.59 -13.52
C THR A 180 -10.11 6.61 -13.78
N ALA A 181 -9.22 6.82 -12.82
CA ALA A 181 -8.09 7.72 -12.97
C ALA A 181 -6.90 7.27 -12.12
N LYS A 182 -5.72 7.77 -12.49
CA LYS A 182 -4.44 7.48 -11.87
C LYS A 182 -3.65 8.79 -11.74
N ARG A 183 -3.03 9.03 -10.59
CA ARG A 183 -2.19 10.21 -10.33
C ARG A 183 -0.94 9.82 -9.54
N GLU A 184 0.18 10.41 -9.93
CA GLU A 184 1.42 10.42 -9.16
C GLU A 184 1.45 11.66 -8.28
N TRP A 185 1.89 11.52 -7.02
CA TRP A 185 1.90 12.58 -6.02
C TRP A 185 0.61 13.43 -6.07
N PRO A 186 -0.56 12.81 -5.86
CA PRO A 186 -1.84 13.50 -6.00
C PRO A 186 -1.99 14.60 -4.96
N ASP A 187 -2.58 15.71 -5.37
CA ASP A 187 -3.07 16.71 -4.43
C ASP A 187 -4.22 16.15 -3.59
N TRP A 188 -4.37 16.71 -2.40
CA TRP A 188 -5.43 16.35 -1.49
C TRP A 188 -6.29 17.54 -1.10
N THR A 189 -7.57 17.42 -1.41
CA THR A 189 -8.63 18.29 -0.89
C THR A 189 -9.52 17.44 0.00
N PRO A 190 -9.66 17.78 1.30
CA PRO A 190 -10.54 17.06 2.20
C PRO A 190 -12.00 17.13 1.72
N PRO A 191 -12.78 16.05 1.83
CA PRO A 191 -14.21 16.08 1.55
C PRO A 191 -14.94 17.14 2.40
N ALA A 192 -16.03 17.69 1.87
CA ALA A 192 -16.79 18.74 2.55
C ALA A 192 -17.30 18.30 3.93
N GLU A 193 -17.71 17.04 4.07
CA GLU A 193 -18.14 16.45 5.34
C GLU A 193 -16.99 16.34 6.34
N MET A 194 -15.75 16.17 5.85
CA MET A 194 -14.56 16.17 6.70
C MET A 194 -14.26 17.59 7.18
N ILE A 195 -14.31 18.59 6.30
CA ILE A 195 -14.19 20.02 6.67
C ILE A 195 -15.27 20.43 7.68
N ALA A 196 -16.51 19.99 7.50
CA ALA A 196 -17.60 20.32 8.42
C ALA A 196 -17.34 19.78 9.84
N ARG A 197 -16.72 18.60 9.95
CA ARG A 197 -16.31 18.02 11.25
C ARG A 197 -15.02 18.65 11.78
N ARG A 198 -14.11 19.04 10.89
CA ARG A 198 -12.77 19.55 11.19
C ARG A 198 -12.46 20.80 10.36
N PRO A 199 -13.00 21.96 10.78
CA PRO A 199 -12.79 23.22 10.07
C PRO A 199 -11.34 23.70 10.06
N ASP A 200 -10.52 23.15 10.96
CA ASP A 200 -9.09 23.36 11.13
C ASP A 200 -8.23 22.66 10.07
N LEU A 201 -8.81 21.79 9.24
CA LEU A 201 -8.08 21.15 8.14
C LEU A 201 -7.70 22.14 7.04
N PRO A 202 -6.53 21.95 6.40
CA PRO A 202 -6.19 22.70 5.20
C PRO A 202 -7.23 22.43 4.11
N ARG A 203 -7.61 23.46 3.35
CA ARG A 203 -8.55 23.29 2.23
C ARG A 203 -7.94 22.57 1.03
N HIS A 204 -6.62 22.57 0.96
CA HIS A 204 -5.85 21.95 -0.10
C HIS A 204 -4.44 21.65 0.42
N MET A 205 -3.89 20.51 0.00
CA MET A 205 -2.49 20.15 0.17
C MET A 205 -1.96 19.68 -1.18
N GLU A 206 -0.88 20.30 -1.63
CA GLU A 206 -0.14 19.88 -2.81
C GLU A 206 0.39 18.45 -2.65
N GLY A 207 0.62 17.76 -3.77
CA GLY A 207 1.32 16.49 -3.81
C GLY A 207 2.69 16.53 -3.13
N GLY A 208 3.01 15.52 -2.33
CA GLY A 208 4.33 15.40 -1.70
C GLY A 208 4.38 14.40 -0.54
N PRO A 209 5.55 14.19 0.10
CA PRO A 209 5.74 13.21 1.17
C PRO A 209 4.81 13.42 2.38
N GLU A 210 4.43 14.68 2.65
CA GLU A 210 3.55 15.07 3.75
C GLU A 210 2.07 14.88 3.43
N ASN A 211 1.73 14.62 2.16
CA ASN A 211 0.34 14.51 1.72
C ASN A 211 -0.27 13.16 2.18
N PRO A 212 -1.47 13.16 2.77
CA PRO A 212 -2.09 11.93 3.31
C PRO A 212 -2.51 10.92 2.24
N LEU A 213 -2.47 11.27 0.95
CA LEU A 213 -2.65 10.35 -0.16
C LEU A 213 -1.36 9.63 -0.58
N GLY A 214 -0.20 10.06 -0.09
CA GLY A 214 1.10 9.46 -0.37
C GLY A 214 1.51 9.56 -1.85
N ALA A 215 2.32 8.59 -2.29
CA ALA A 215 3.02 8.67 -3.57
C ALA A 215 2.13 8.45 -4.80
N ARG A 216 1.03 7.71 -4.70
CA ARG A 216 0.13 7.37 -5.82
C ARG A 216 -1.32 7.32 -5.36
N ALA A 217 -2.25 7.64 -6.26
CA ALA A 217 -3.67 7.37 -6.09
C ALA A 217 -4.31 6.79 -7.35
N MET A 218 -5.21 5.85 -7.15
CA MET A 218 -6.08 5.21 -8.13
C MET A 218 -7.53 5.45 -7.71
N TYR A 219 -8.29 6.14 -8.56
CA TYR A 219 -9.64 6.61 -8.25
C TYR A 219 -10.68 5.58 -8.68
N LEU A 220 -11.71 5.35 -7.84
CA LEU A 220 -12.64 4.25 -8.02
C LEU A 220 -14.02 4.74 -8.48
N GLY A 221 -14.36 4.45 -9.75
CA GLY A 221 -15.64 4.83 -10.34
C GLY A 221 -15.87 6.34 -10.30
N SER A 222 -17.12 6.73 -10.05
CA SER A 222 -17.57 8.11 -9.79
C SER A 222 -17.59 8.45 -8.29
N THR A 223 -16.93 7.65 -7.44
CA THR A 223 -16.98 7.80 -5.98
C THR A 223 -15.83 8.66 -5.45
N LEU A 224 -15.87 8.97 -4.16
CA LEU A 224 -14.75 9.58 -3.46
C LEU A 224 -13.68 8.55 -3.03
N TYR A 225 -13.93 7.25 -3.23
CA TYR A 225 -13.03 6.19 -2.81
C TYR A 225 -11.82 6.05 -3.74
N ARG A 226 -10.68 5.72 -3.13
CA ARG A 226 -9.39 5.60 -3.79
C ARG A 226 -8.61 4.45 -3.18
N ILE A 227 -7.76 3.83 -3.99
CA ILE A 227 -6.59 3.08 -3.50
C ILE A 227 -5.42 4.06 -3.57
N HIS A 228 -4.74 4.32 -2.45
CA HIS A 228 -3.69 5.32 -2.41
C HIS A 228 -2.58 4.98 -1.41
N GLY A 229 -1.46 5.69 -1.50
CA GLY A 229 -0.34 5.56 -0.58
C GLY A 229 -0.64 6.10 0.83
N SER A 230 0.37 6.18 1.68
CA SER A 230 0.23 6.69 3.03
C SER A 230 1.54 7.34 3.43
N ASN A 231 1.47 8.54 4.02
CA ASN A 231 2.58 9.14 4.77
C ASN A 231 2.72 8.53 6.18
N GLU A 232 1.81 7.61 6.55
CA GLU A 232 1.75 6.94 7.85
C GLU A 232 1.74 5.42 7.63
N PRO A 233 2.90 4.80 7.34
CA PRO A 233 2.96 3.38 7.00
C PRO A 233 2.64 2.44 8.18
N TRP A 234 2.78 2.89 9.43
CA TRP A 234 2.43 2.10 10.62
C TRP A 234 0.93 1.83 10.77
N THR A 235 0.07 2.51 9.99
CA THR A 235 -1.38 2.31 10.04
C THR A 235 -1.87 1.22 9.08
N ILE A 236 -0.99 0.62 8.30
CA ILE A 236 -1.33 -0.53 7.46
C ILE A 236 -1.65 -1.73 8.37
N GLY A 237 -2.72 -2.46 8.03
CA GLY A 237 -3.26 -3.49 8.91
C GLY A 237 -4.23 -2.97 9.98
N THR A 238 -4.69 -1.73 9.88
CA THR A 238 -5.64 -1.12 10.83
C THR A 238 -6.85 -0.49 10.14
N ASN A 239 -7.84 -0.07 10.94
CA ASN A 239 -9.11 0.50 10.52
C ASN A 239 -9.15 2.01 10.82
N VAL A 240 -8.52 2.80 9.95
CA VAL A 240 -8.23 4.23 10.19
C VAL A 240 -8.73 5.17 9.09
N SER A 241 -9.27 4.66 7.98
CA SER A 241 -9.67 5.54 6.88
C SER A 241 -11.15 5.93 6.94
N SER A 242 -11.53 6.93 6.14
CA SER A 242 -12.94 7.26 5.85
C SER A 242 -13.49 6.49 4.63
N GLY A 243 -12.96 5.29 4.36
CA GLY A 243 -13.45 4.37 3.32
C GLY A 243 -12.52 4.20 2.11
N CYS A 244 -11.43 4.97 2.02
CA CYS A 244 -10.36 4.70 1.07
C CYS A 244 -9.49 3.51 1.51
N ILE A 245 -8.79 2.90 0.55
CA ILE A 245 -7.85 1.80 0.78
C ILE A 245 -6.44 2.40 0.80
N ARG A 246 -5.79 2.38 1.97
CA ARG A 246 -4.43 2.91 2.19
C ARG A 246 -3.39 1.80 1.99
N MET A 247 -2.26 2.13 1.38
CA MET A 247 -1.13 1.24 1.15
C MET A 247 0.17 1.93 1.57
N ARG A 248 1.24 1.17 1.81
CA ARG A 248 2.59 1.76 1.87
C ARG A 248 2.93 2.40 0.52
N ASN A 249 3.79 3.42 0.54
CA ASN A 249 4.19 4.09 -0.69
C ASN A 249 4.87 3.14 -1.70
N ASP A 250 5.76 2.25 -1.24
CA ASP A 250 6.41 1.26 -2.12
C ASP A 250 5.38 0.32 -2.77
N ASP A 251 4.40 -0.14 -1.98
CA ASP A 251 3.37 -1.09 -2.41
C ASP A 251 2.39 -0.45 -3.40
N VAL A 252 1.96 0.80 -3.16
CA VAL A 252 1.08 1.50 -4.10
C VAL A 252 1.82 1.87 -5.39
N ILE A 253 3.12 2.19 -5.33
CA ILE A 253 3.94 2.44 -6.53
C ILE A 253 4.02 1.18 -7.39
N ASP A 254 4.27 0.02 -6.76
CA ASP A 254 4.29 -1.28 -7.44
C ASP A 254 2.93 -1.60 -8.07
N LEU A 255 1.83 -1.53 -7.30
CA LEU A 255 0.48 -1.78 -7.81
C LEU A 255 0.13 -0.82 -8.96
N TYR A 256 0.42 0.47 -8.79
CA TYR A 256 0.18 1.50 -9.79
C TYR A 256 0.89 1.21 -11.11
N GLY A 257 2.11 0.67 -11.08
CA GLY A 257 2.85 0.27 -12.28
C GLY A 257 2.26 -0.93 -13.02
N ARG A 258 1.46 -1.77 -12.33
CA ARG A 258 0.92 -3.03 -12.86
C ARG A 258 -0.50 -2.93 -13.41
N VAL A 259 -1.27 -1.93 -12.99
CA VAL A 259 -2.71 -1.84 -13.31
C VAL A 259 -3.03 -0.63 -14.19
N ASN A 260 -4.10 -0.75 -14.97
CA ASN A 260 -4.51 0.27 -15.93
C ASN A 260 -5.82 0.95 -15.50
N VAL A 261 -6.10 2.11 -16.09
CA VAL A 261 -7.47 2.64 -16.08
C VAL A 261 -8.37 1.60 -16.74
N GLY A 262 -9.51 1.32 -16.12
CA GLY A 262 -10.43 0.24 -16.49
C GLY A 262 -10.25 -1.05 -15.68
N THR A 263 -9.15 -1.22 -14.94
CA THR A 263 -8.96 -2.40 -14.08
C THR A 263 -10.12 -2.56 -13.09
N LYS A 264 -10.69 -3.77 -13.07
CA LYS A 264 -11.78 -4.15 -12.16
C LYS A 264 -11.26 -4.23 -10.72
N VAL A 265 -12.04 -3.68 -9.79
CA VAL A 265 -11.78 -3.72 -8.35
C VAL A 265 -13.00 -4.33 -7.67
N VAL A 266 -12.80 -5.41 -6.92
CA VAL A 266 -13.84 -6.09 -6.15
C VAL A 266 -13.53 -5.92 -4.67
N VAL A 267 -14.46 -5.37 -3.89
CA VAL A 267 -14.31 -5.17 -2.45
C VAL A 267 -15.29 -6.07 -1.70
N MET A 268 -14.77 -6.83 -0.74
CA MET A 268 -15.51 -7.75 0.13
C MET A 268 -15.24 -7.45 1.61
#